data_AF-A0A7I8XHM4-F1
#
_entry.id   AF-A0A7I8XHM4-F1
#
_cell.length_a   1.000
_cell.length_b   1.000
_cell.length_c   1.000
_cell.angle_alpha   90.00
_cell.angle_beta   90.00
_cell.angle_gamma   90.00
#
_symmetry.space_group_name_H-M   'P 1'
#
loop_
_entity.id
_entity.type
_entity.pdbx_description
1 polymer ?
#
loop_
_entity_poly.entity_id
_entity_poly.type
_entity_poly.pdbx_seq_one_letter_code
_entity_poly.pdbx_strand_id
1 'polypeptide(L)'
;MKDPVNDPLAVTLFIDFLAIRAGNYEYLSDLFENYGKLKNWDMLPNFLYNVSFAYHKLFEKTGDEKWKRKEKELVKTALIRFPSFVGALVDRLGLEPSDEVKKSGHFDTKLRCPKGIRILVNIVLKHSFDFWSQGYQLKWLQENATEFSKHLKEYRKEVTEWDAQCVRVFVGLPVNVKRHALLIGVDPETEEEKDFFDPFPPNPVVPTHDQAQSQGSLTGVIRSQFDGLMASLHNALDQIQQTSANTGDDDVPLPNGQEEGH
;
A
#
# COMPACT_ATOMS: atom_id res chain seq x y z
N MET A 1 -26.64 -8.37 0.22
CA MET A 1 -25.83 -8.02 -0.96
C MET A 1 -24.52 -7.45 -0.44
N LYS A 2 -23.38 -8.13 -0.63
CA LYS A 2 -22.08 -7.61 -0.18
C LYS A 2 -21.69 -6.48 -1.14
N ASP A 3 -21.23 -5.35 -0.62
CA ASP A 3 -20.76 -4.21 -1.40
C ASP A 3 -19.23 -4.29 -1.53
N PRO A 4 -18.69 -4.94 -2.58
CA PRO A 4 -17.26 -5.08 -2.77
C PRO A 4 -16.60 -3.76 -3.21
N VAL A 5 -17.39 -2.75 -3.56
CA VAL A 5 -16.87 -1.47 -4.05
C VAL A 5 -16.47 -0.58 -2.87
N ASN A 6 -17.35 -0.50 -1.86
CA ASN A 6 -17.11 0.35 -0.70
C ASN A 6 -16.34 -0.34 0.43
N ASP A 7 -16.23 -1.68 0.41
CA ASP A 7 -15.53 -2.50 1.39
C ASP A 7 -15.68 -1.97 2.85
N PRO A 8 -16.91 -1.96 3.39
CA PRO A 8 -17.22 -1.28 4.64
C PRO A 8 -16.47 -1.86 5.85
N LEU A 9 -15.96 -3.09 5.73
CA LEU A 9 -15.21 -3.81 6.76
C LEU A 9 -13.71 -3.87 6.47
N ALA A 10 -13.22 -3.21 5.42
CA ALA A 10 -11.82 -3.27 5.00
C ALA A 10 -11.30 -4.72 4.84
N VAL A 11 -12.13 -5.61 4.27
CA VAL A 11 -11.80 -7.01 3.98
C VAL A 11 -10.58 -7.12 3.08
N THR A 12 -10.37 -6.13 2.21
CA THR A 12 -9.19 -5.99 1.37
C THR A 12 -7.87 -6.05 2.17
N LEU A 13 -7.88 -5.68 3.45
CA LEU A 13 -6.68 -5.69 4.31
C LEU A 13 -6.31 -7.06 4.89
N PHE A 14 -7.12 -8.11 4.67
CA PHE A 14 -6.84 -9.45 5.19
C PHE A 14 -7.29 -10.62 4.30
N ILE A 15 -8.01 -10.38 3.21
CA ILE A 15 -8.49 -11.44 2.30
C ILE A 15 -7.35 -12.23 1.66
N ASP A 16 -6.26 -11.56 1.37
CA ASP A 16 -5.02 -12.13 0.84
C ASP A 16 -4.37 -13.09 1.85
N PHE A 17 -4.38 -12.73 3.14
CA PHE A 17 -3.90 -13.60 4.20
C PHE A 17 -4.75 -14.86 4.31
N LEU A 18 -6.08 -14.77 4.17
CA LEU A 18 -6.94 -15.95 4.13
C LEU A 18 -6.59 -16.88 2.96
N ALA A 19 -6.31 -16.31 1.78
CA ALA A 19 -5.93 -17.09 0.61
C ALA A 19 -4.59 -17.81 0.82
N ILE A 20 -3.58 -17.13 1.37
CA ILE A 20 -2.30 -17.76 1.73
C ILE A 20 -2.48 -18.88 2.72
N ARG A 21 -3.23 -18.63 3.80
CA ARG A 21 -3.42 -19.60 4.87
C ARG A 21 -4.19 -20.84 4.38
N ALA A 22 -5.05 -20.68 3.38
CA ALA A 22 -5.72 -21.78 2.71
C ALA A 22 -4.84 -22.52 1.68
N GLY A 23 -3.64 -22.02 1.38
CA GLY A 23 -2.76 -22.58 0.33
C GLY A 23 -3.24 -22.29 -1.09
N ASN A 24 -4.17 -21.35 -1.27
CA ASN A 24 -4.76 -21.01 -2.57
C ASN A 24 -3.93 -19.93 -3.28
N TYR A 25 -2.70 -20.27 -3.65
CA TYR A 25 -1.74 -19.33 -4.24
C TYR A 25 -2.15 -18.88 -5.65
N GLU A 26 -2.72 -19.77 -6.46
CA GLU A 26 -3.23 -19.47 -7.80
C GLU A 26 -4.37 -18.46 -7.72
N TYR A 27 -5.32 -18.66 -6.79
CA TYR A 27 -6.41 -17.70 -6.56
C TYR A 27 -5.89 -16.32 -6.18
N LEU A 28 -4.90 -16.25 -5.27
CA LEU A 28 -4.34 -14.97 -4.84
C LEU A 28 -3.59 -14.26 -5.98
N SER A 29 -2.85 -15.01 -6.79
CA SER A 29 -2.21 -14.52 -8.02
C SER A 29 -3.24 -13.91 -8.97
N ASP A 30 -4.28 -14.67 -9.31
CA ASP A 30 -5.32 -14.23 -10.24
C ASP A 30 -6.11 -13.04 -9.68
N LEU A 31 -6.38 -13.03 -8.38
CA LEU A 31 -7.04 -11.94 -7.68
C LEU A 31 -6.24 -10.65 -7.82
N PHE A 32 -4.93 -10.70 -7.57
CA PHE A 32 -4.05 -9.53 -7.68
C PHE A 32 -3.87 -9.05 -9.12
N GLU A 33 -3.70 -9.97 -10.08
CA GLU A 33 -3.47 -9.61 -11.48
C GLU A 33 -4.70 -9.00 -12.15
N ASN A 34 -5.89 -9.54 -11.86
CA ASN A 34 -7.12 -9.12 -12.52
C ASN A 34 -7.80 -7.94 -11.82
N TYR A 35 -7.74 -7.88 -10.48
CA TYR A 35 -8.46 -6.85 -9.70
C TYR A 35 -7.52 -5.86 -9.01
N GLY A 36 -6.29 -6.28 -8.69
CA GLY A 36 -5.36 -5.45 -7.91
C GLY A 36 -4.98 -4.16 -8.59
N LYS A 37 -4.78 -4.18 -9.93
CA LYS A 37 -4.44 -2.97 -10.70
C LYS A 37 -5.59 -1.96 -10.75
N LEU A 38 -6.84 -2.43 -10.80
CA LEU A 38 -8.02 -1.55 -10.86
C LEU A 38 -8.34 -0.89 -9.52
N LYS A 39 -7.86 -1.49 -8.42
CA LYS A 39 -8.15 -1.07 -7.04
C LYS A 39 -6.93 -0.53 -6.30
N ASN A 40 -5.81 -0.29 -7.01
CA ASN A 40 -4.55 0.17 -6.44
C ASN A 40 -4.07 -0.71 -5.27
N TRP A 41 -4.23 -2.02 -5.34
CA TRP A 41 -3.78 -2.94 -4.29
C TRP A 41 -2.26 -3.02 -4.17
N ASP A 42 -1.54 -2.51 -5.17
CA ASP A 42 -0.10 -2.26 -5.10
C ASP A 42 0.27 -1.14 -4.11
N MET A 43 -0.72 -0.41 -3.58
CA MET A 43 -0.58 0.55 -2.48
C MET A 43 -0.81 -0.08 -1.10
N LEU A 44 -0.94 -1.41 -1.00
CA LEU A 44 -1.17 -2.10 0.26
C LEU A 44 -0.04 -3.11 0.56
N PRO A 45 0.53 -3.10 1.79
CA PRO A 45 1.64 -3.98 2.13
C PRO A 45 1.25 -5.45 2.12
N ASN A 46 0.03 -5.78 2.53
CA ASN A 46 -0.46 -7.16 2.56
C ASN A 46 -0.38 -7.79 1.18
N PHE A 47 -0.94 -7.16 0.14
CA PHE A 47 -0.88 -7.71 -1.21
C PHE A 47 0.55 -7.81 -1.74
N LEU A 48 1.40 -6.79 -1.57
CA LEU A 48 2.77 -6.87 -2.11
C LEU A 48 3.57 -8.02 -1.47
N TYR A 49 3.52 -8.18 -0.15
CA TYR A 49 4.25 -9.25 0.53
C TYR A 49 3.60 -10.62 0.36
N ASN A 50 2.28 -10.72 0.49
CA ASN A 50 1.58 -12.00 0.42
C ASN A 50 1.56 -12.53 -1.03
N VAL A 51 1.30 -11.68 -2.03
CA VAL A 51 1.30 -12.13 -3.43
C VAL A 51 2.72 -12.49 -3.89
N SER A 52 3.76 -11.76 -3.46
CA SER A 52 5.14 -12.14 -3.80
C SER A 52 5.50 -13.49 -3.20
N PHE A 53 5.12 -13.76 -1.96
CA PHE A 53 5.29 -15.09 -1.36
C PHE A 53 4.45 -16.17 -2.07
N ALA A 54 3.24 -15.85 -2.54
CA ALA A 54 2.44 -16.77 -3.34
C ALA A 54 3.13 -17.13 -4.66
N TYR A 55 3.78 -16.17 -5.33
CA TYR A 55 4.60 -16.44 -6.52
C TYR A 55 5.79 -17.34 -6.20
N HIS A 56 6.47 -17.13 -5.07
CA HIS A 56 7.52 -18.03 -4.59
C HIS A 56 7.00 -19.47 -4.46
N LYS A 57 5.83 -19.64 -3.82
CA LYS A 57 5.19 -20.95 -3.66
C LYS A 57 4.77 -21.60 -4.98
N LEU A 58 4.28 -20.80 -5.93
CA LEU A 58 3.95 -21.29 -7.27
C LEU A 58 5.20 -21.72 -8.02
N PHE A 59 6.30 -20.98 -7.92
CA PHE A 59 7.59 -21.38 -8.49
C PHE A 59 8.08 -22.70 -7.90
N GLU A 60 8.04 -22.87 -6.57
CA GLU A 60 8.41 -24.15 -5.92
C GLU A 60 7.56 -25.32 -6.40
N LYS A 61 6.27 -25.08 -6.67
CA LYS A 61 5.32 -26.12 -7.11
C LYS A 61 5.48 -26.50 -8.57
N THR A 62 5.71 -25.53 -9.45
CA THR A 62 5.68 -25.74 -10.92
C THR A 62 7.05 -25.73 -11.59
N GLY A 63 8.06 -25.11 -10.97
CA GLY A 63 9.36 -24.84 -11.59
C GLY A 63 9.32 -23.80 -12.71
N ASP A 64 8.20 -23.10 -12.91
CA ASP A 64 8.06 -22.11 -13.98
C ASP A 64 8.74 -20.79 -13.60
N GLU A 65 9.81 -20.45 -14.33
CA GLU A 65 10.59 -19.22 -14.19
C GLU A 65 9.76 -17.93 -14.35
N LYS A 66 8.55 -18.01 -14.93
CA LYS A 66 7.57 -16.91 -14.90
C LYS A 66 7.28 -16.45 -13.48
N TRP A 67 7.04 -17.38 -12.56
CA TRP A 67 6.68 -17.06 -11.18
C TRP A 67 7.84 -16.44 -10.42
N LYS A 68 9.05 -16.99 -10.61
CA LYS A 68 10.27 -16.43 -10.02
C LYS A 68 10.55 -15.00 -10.46
N ARG A 69 10.32 -14.67 -11.74
CA ARG A 69 10.45 -13.28 -12.23
C ARG A 69 9.43 -12.36 -11.58
N LYS A 70 8.17 -12.78 -11.50
CA LYS A 70 7.09 -12.01 -10.86
C LYS A 70 7.35 -11.80 -9.36
N GLU A 71 7.81 -12.85 -8.67
CA GLU A 71 8.24 -12.81 -7.28
C GLU A 71 9.31 -11.74 -7.07
N LYS A 72 10.42 -11.81 -7.82
CA LYS A 72 11.55 -10.88 -7.71
C LYS A 72 11.14 -9.42 -7.90
N GLU A 73 10.32 -9.15 -8.92
CA GLU A 73 9.83 -7.80 -9.15
C GLU A 73 8.92 -7.33 -8.01
N LEU A 74 7.97 -8.16 -7.58
CA LEU A 74 6.98 -7.76 -6.60
C LEU A 74 7.56 -7.63 -5.19
N VAL A 75 8.48 -8.51 -4.78
CA VAL A 75 9.15 -8.41 -3.47
C VAL A 75 10.07 -7.19 -3.43
N LYS A 76 10.77 -6.86 -4.53
CA LYS A 76 11.53 -5.60 -4.64
C LYS A 76 10.60 -4.41 -4.46
N THR A 77 9.47 -4.38 -5.16
CA THR A 77 8.46 -3.32 -4.98
C THR A 77 7.95 -3.27 -3.54
N ALA A 78 7.71 -4.41 -2.88
CA ALA A 78 7.30 -4.46 -1.48
C ALA A 78 8.34 -3.83 -0.55
N LEU A 79 9.62 -4.16 -0.74
CA LEU A 79 10.72 -3.66 0.08
C LEU A 79 10.97 -2.17 -0.13
N ILE A 80 10.83 -1.67 -1.35
CA ILE A 80 10.87 -0.23 -1.65
C ILE A 80 9.69 0.49 -1.00
N ARG A 81 8.48 -0.08 -1.14
CA ARG A 81 7.25 0.62 -0.81
C ARG A 81 6.88 0.57 0.67
N PHE A 82 7.11 -0.56 1.32
CA PHE A 82 6.71 -0.79 2.70
C PHE A 82 7.84 -1.38 3.52
N PRO A 83 9.04 -0.74 3.56
CA PRO A 83 10.16 -1.25 4.36
C PRO A 83 9.82 -1.34 5.86
N SER A 84 8.89 -0.50 6.33
CA SER A 84 8.38 -0.53 7.70
C SER A 84 7.68 -1.85 8.07
N PHE A 85 7.20 -2.63 7.11
CA PHE A 85 6.66 -3.97 7.37
C PHE A 85 7.75 -4.91 7.93
N VAL A 86 8.91 -4.96 7.27
CA VAL A 86 10.05 -5.77 7.72
C VAL A 86 10.57 -5.25 9.04
N GLY A 87 10.74 -3.93 9.17
CA GLY A 87 11.19 -3.31 10.42
C GLY A 87 10.27 -3.65 11.60
N ALA A 88 8.96 -3.47 11.43
CA ALA A 88 7.98 -3.75 12.47
C ALA A 88 7.89 -5.25 12.81
N LEU A 89 8.10 -6.14 11.83
CA LEU A 89 8.17 -7.57 12.08
C LEU A 89 9.40 -7.94 12.93
N VAL A 90 10.57 -7.42 12.57
CA VAL A 90 11.83 -7.64 13.31
C VAL A 90 11.72 -7.10 14.74
N ASP A 91 11.19 -5.89 14.91
CA ASP A 91 10.94 -5.26 16.21
C ASP A 91 10.02 -6.14 17.09
N ARG A 92 8.93 -6.67 16.52
CA ARG A 92 7.97 -7.54 17.24
C ARG A 92 8.55 -8.91 17.60
N LEU A 93 9.45 -9.45 16.77
CA LEU A 93 10.11 -10.73 17.04
C LEU A 93 11.29 -10.60 18.01
N GLY A 94 11.74 -9.37 18.31
CA GLY A 94 12.92 -9.13 19.13
C GLY A 94 14.20 -9.67 18.50
N LEU A 95 14.28 -9.69 17.16
CA LEU A 95 15.41 -10.23 16.41
C LEU A 95 16.42 -9.15 16.08
N GLU A 96 17.68 -9.54 15.98
CA GLU A 96 18.74 -8.69 15.47
C GLU A 96 18.85 -8.84 13.95
N PRO A 97 18.65 -7.77 13.15
CA PRO A 97 18.81 -7.84 11.71
C PRO A 97 20.27 -8.11 11.28
N SER A 98 20.46 -8.59 10.05
CA SER A 98 21.81 -8.80 9.50
C SER A 98 22.59 -7.48 9.39
N ASP A 99 23.92 -7.58 9.34
CA ASP A 99 24.78 -6.40 9.27
C ASP A 99 24.48 -5.52 8.05
N GLU A 100 24.17 -6.12 6.90
CA GLU A 100 23.79 -5.41 5.67
C GLU A 100 22.49 -4.62 5.86
N VAL A 101 21.49 -5.24 6.49
CA VAL A 101 20.19 -4.64 6.78
C VAL A 101 20.36 -3.47 7.74
N LYS A 102 21.13 -3.66 8.83
CA LYS A 102 21.47 -2.61 9.80
C LYS A 102 22.20 -1.44 9.17
N LYS A 103 23.27 -1.72 8.40
CA LYS A 103 24.07 -0.68 7.72
C LYS A 103 23.26 0.15 6.74
N SER A 104 22.24 -0.44 6.12
CA SER A 104 21.40 0.25 5.14
C SER A 104 20.52 1.34 5.77
N GLY A 105 20.11 1.18 7.04
CA GLY A 105 19.13 2.03 7.71
C GLY A 105 17.74 2.08 7.04
N HIS A 106 17.52 1.29 5.98
CA HIS A 106 16.34 1.42 5.12
C HIS A 106 15.04 0.93 5.79
N PHE A 107 15.16 -0.08 6.64
CA PHE A 107 14.03 -0.73 7.32
C PHE A 107 13.71 -0.12 8.69
N ASP A 108 14.32 1.01 9.04
CA ASP A 108 14.02 1.70 10.30
C ASP A 108 12.59 2.29 10.25
N THR A 109 11.73 1.77 11.14
CA THR A 109 10.31 2.13 11.24
C THR A 109 10.08 3.58 11.64
N LYS A 110 11.05 4.25 12.26
CA LYS A 110 10.93 5.60 12.81
C LYS A 110 11.28 6.70 11.82
N LEU A 111 12.14 6.41 10.84
CA LEU A 111 12.74 7.43 9.97
C LEU A 111 11.92 7.74 8.72
N ARG A 112 11.06 6.82 8.27
CA ARG A 112 10.55 6.84 6.89
C ARG A 112 9.06 6.55 6.71
N CYS A 113 8.31 6.41 7.80
CA CYS A 113 6.95 5.89 7.73
C CYS A 113 5.92 6.95 8.17
N PRO A 114 5.16 7.55 7.23
CA PRO A 114 3.97 8.32 7.57
C PRO A 114 3.05 7.53 8.49
N LYS A 115 2.31 8.25 9.35
CA LYS A 115 1.39 7.65 10.33
C LYS A 115 0.42 6.68 9.67
N GLY A 116 -0.11 7.02 8.50
CA GLY A 116 -1.05 6.18 7.77
C GLY A 116 -0.48 4.81 7.42
N ILE A 117 0.76 4.77 6.92
CA ILE A 117 1.47 3.53 6.59
C ILE A 117 1.76 2.72 7.87
N ARG A 118 2.14 3.38 8.97
CA ARG A 118 2.43 2.69 10.23
C ARG A 118 1.21 1.94 10.75
N ILE A 119 0.05 2.57 10.74
CA ILE A 119 -1.20 1.93 11.16
C ILE A 119 -1.56 0.79 10.19
N LEU A 120 -1.43 1.02 8.89
CA LEU A 120 -1.70 0.00 7.86
C LEU A 120 -0.81 -1.25 8.05
N VAL A 121 0.50 -1.06 8.23
CA VAL A 121 1.44 -2.15 8.54
C VAL A 121 1.05 -2.86 9.82
N ASN A 122 0.66 -2.11 10.87
CA ASN A 122 0.22 -2.71 12.13
C ASN A 122 -1.03 -3.57 11.98
N ILE A 123 -2.01 -3.13 11.18
CA ILE A 123 -3.21 -3.90 10.84
C ILE A 123 -2.80 -5.20 10.13
N VAL A 124 -1.98 -5.11 9.09
CA VAL A 124 -1.58 -6.27 8.30
C VAL A 124 -0.78 -7.28 9.13
N LEU A 125 0.17 -6.80 9.94
CA LEU A 125 0.89 -7.67 10.87
C LEU A 125 -0.04 -8.26 11.93
N LYS A 126 -1.06 -7.54 12.41
CA LYS A 126 -2.03 -8.10 13.36
C LYS A 126 -2.75 -9.32 12.78
N HIS A 127 -3.04 -9.33 11.48
CA HIS A 127 -3.64 -10.48 10.80
C HIS A 127 -2.63 -11.61 10.51
N SER A 128 -1.43 -11.25 10.07
CA SER A 128 -0.50 -12.19 9.42
C SER A 128 0.75 -12.51 10.23
N PHE A 129 0.88 -12.01 11.47
CA PHE A 129 2.08 -12.20 12.30
C PHE A 129 2.46 -13.67 12.45
N ASP A 130 1.51 -14.52 12.85
CA ASP A 130 1.76 -15.96 13.07
C ASP A 130 2.23 -16.70 11.81
N PHE A 131 1.95 -16.15 10.63
CA PHE A 131 2.42 -16.70 9.36
C PHE A 131 3.83 -16.22 9.05
N TRP A 132 4.10 -14.92 9.21
CA TRP A 132 5.42 -14.34 8.95
C TRP A 132 6.46 -14.67 10.02
N SER A 133 6.04 -15.08 11.21
CA SER A 133 6.93 -15.54 12.29
C SER A 133 7.41 -16.99 12.11
N GLN A 134 6.90 -17.71 11.11
CA GLN A 134 7.31 -19.09 10.85
C GLN A 134 8.70 -19.13 10.21
N GLY A 135 9.54 -20.08 10.62
CA GLY A 135 10.96 -20.11 10.22
C GLY A 135 11.20 -20.14 8.71
N TYR A 136 10.30 -20.77 7.95
CA TYR A 136 10.42 -20.83 6.49
C TYR A 136 10.12 -19.48 5.82
N GLN A 137 8.99 -18.86 6.17
CA GLN A 137 8.54 -17.56 5.66
C GLN A 137 9.49 -16.45 6.07
N LEU A 138 9.91 -16.47 7.34
CA LEU A 138 10.85 -15.52 7.90
C LEU A 138 12.20 -15.60 7.21
N LYS A 139 12.71 -16.81 6.97
CA LYS A 139 13.96 -17.02 6.23
C LYS A 139 13.89 -16.47 4.81
N TRP A 140 12.80 -16.77 4.08
CA TRP A 140 12.58 -16.22 2.74
C TRP A 140 12.59 -14.69 2.74
N LEU A 141 11.91 -14.06 3.70
CA LEU A 141 11.86 -12.61 3.80
C LEU A 141 13.23 -12.01 4.16
N GLN A 142 13.96 -12.67 5.08
CA GLN A 142 15.32 -12.27 5.47
C GLN A 142 16.27 -12.30 4.27
N GLU A 143 16.26 -13.39 3.49
CA GLU A 143 17.11 -13.53 2.30
C GLU A 143 16.84 -12.42 1.27
N ASN A 144 15.57 -12.13 1.00
CA ASN A 144 15.18 -11.05 0.09
C ASN A 144 15.55 -9.65 0.62
N ALA A 145 15.35 -9.39 1.93
CA ALA A 145 15.71 -8.11 2.54
C ALA A 145 17.24 -7.89 2.54
N THR A 146 18.03 -8.92 2.87
CA THR A 146 19.49 -8.86 2.83
C THR A 146 19.99 -8.64 1.40
N GLU A 147 19.44 -9.34 0.41
CA GLU A 147 19.82 -9.14 -0.99
C GLU A 147 19.47 -7.73 -1.47
N PHE A 148 18.25 -7.26 -1.18
CA PHE A 148 17.84 -5.89 -1.49
C PHE A 148 18.77 -4.85 -0.84
N SER A 149 19.17 -5.04 0.42
CA SER A 149 20.10 -4.13 1.11
C SER A 149 21.46 -4.01 0.42
N LYS A 150 21.98 -5.08 -0.20
CA LYS A 150 23.23 -5.04 -0.97
C LYS A 150 23.10 -4.14 -2.21
N HIS A 151 21.94 -4.18 -2.86
CA HIS A 151 21.65 -3.46 -4.10
C HIS A 151 20.89 -2.13 -3.87
N LEU A 152 20.68 -1.71 -2.62
CA LEU A 152 19.89 -0.52 -2.28
C LEU A 152 20.35 0.76 -3.00
N LYS A 153 21.65 0.87 -3.31
CA LYS A 153 22.20 2.02 -4.06
C LYS A 153 21.58 2.14 -5.45
N GLU A 154 21.28 1.02 -6.10
CA GLU A 154 20.69 0.96 -7.44
C GLU A 154 19.23 1.44 -7.41
N TYR A 155 18.51 1.16 -6.32
CA TYR A 155 17.09 1.51 -6.17
C TYR A 155 16.86 2.89 -5.54
N ARG A 156 17.91 3.68 -5.29
CA ARG A 156 17.81 4.97 -4.56
C ARG A 156 16.80 5.93 -5.19
N LYS A 157 16.71 5.94 -6.53
CA LYS A 157 15.75 6.77 -7.27
C LYS A 157 14.31 6.35 -6.95
N GLU A 158 13.98 5.08 -7.17
CA GLU A 158 12.64 4.51 -6.89
C GLU A 158 12.22 4.72 -5.43
N VAL A 159 13.16 4.53 -4.49
CA VAL A 159 12.88 4.74 -3.06
C VAL A 159 12.56 6.22 -2.77
N THR A 160 13.32 7.16 -3.34
CA THR A 160 13.09 8.60 -3.12
C THR A 160 11.77 9.05 -3.73
N GLU A 161 11.44 8.56 -4.93
CA GLU A 161 10.16 8.83 -5.60
C GLU A 161 8.99 8.32 -4.76
N TRP A 162 9.12 7.10 -4.24
CA TRP A 162 8.11 6.50 -3.38
C TRP A 162 7.93 7.24 -2.06
N ASP A 163 9.02 7.66 -1.40
CA ASP A 163 8.93 8.47 -0.18
C ASP A 163 8.13 9.75 -0.42
N ALA A 164 8.42 10.45 -1.52
CA ALA A 164 7.71 11.66 -1.90
C ALA A 164 6.23 11.39 -2.20
N GLN A 165 5.92 10.26 -2.84
CA GLN A 165 4.55 9.84 -3.12
C GLN A 165 3.80 9.47 -1.83
N CYS A 166 4.43 8.74 -0.92
CA CYS A 166 3.82 8.26 0.32
C CYS A 166 3.28 9.37 1.20
N VAL A 167 4.05 10.45 1.33
CA VAL A 167 3.63 11.61 2.13
C VAL A 167 2.34 12.22 1.57
N ARG A 168 2.13 12.18 0.24
CA ARG A 168 0.92 12.69 -0.41
C ARG A 168 -0.25 11.72 -0.37
N VAL A 169 0.02 10.42 -0.47
CA VAL A 169 -1.02 9.38 -0.57
C VAL A 169 -1.57 8.99 0.81
N PHE A 170 -0.71 8.90 1.83
CA PHE A 170 -1.06 8.38 3.16
C PHE A 170 -1.19 9.49 4.22
N VAL A 171 -1.90 10.57 3.88
CA VAL A 171 -2.14 11.72 4.77
C VAL A 171 -3.12 11.38 5.91
N GLY A 172 -4.02 10.42 5.69
CA GLY A 172 -5.00 9.97 6.67
C GLY A 172 -5.50 8.55 6.40
N LEU A 173 -6.29 8.01 7.33
CA LEU A 173 -6.93 6.70 7.17
C LEU A 173 -8.42 6.86 6.79
N PRO A 174 -8.88 6.15 5.75
CA PRO A 174 -10.31 6.01 5.48
C PRO A 174 -11.07 5.45 6.70
N VAL A 175 -12.33 5.85 6.86
CA VAL A 175 -13.15 5.49 8.03
C VAL A 175 -13.24 3.97 8.21
N ASN A 176 -13.52 3.21 7.15
CA ASN A 176 -13.57 1.75 7.20
C ASN A 176 -12.25 1.12 7.70
N VAL A 177 -11.10 1.69 7.32
CA VAL A 177 -9.78 1.25 7.82
C VAL A 177 -9.61 1.60 9.30
N LYS A 178 -10.01 2.79 9.74
CA LYS A 178 -10.02 3.17 11.17
C LYS A 178 -10.91 2.21 12.00
N ARG A 179 -12.12 1.91 11.51
CA ARG A 179 -13.04 0.96 12.17
C ARG A 179 -12.44 -0.44 12.26
N HIS A 180 -11.83 -0.91 11.18
CA HIS A 180 -11.18 -2.22 11.14
C HIS A 180 -10.01 -2.30 12.12
N ALA A 181 -9.17 -1.26 12.20
CA ALA A 181 -8.07 -1.17 13.16
C ALA A 181 -8.58 -1.36 14.61
N LEU A 182 -9.60 -0.60 14.99
CA LEU A 182 -10.20 -0.69 16.32
C LEU A 182 -10.79 -2.08 16.60
N LEU A 183 -11.51 -2.67 15.63
CA LEU A 183 -12.13 -3.98 15.77
C LEU A 183 -11.10 -5.08 16.08
N ILE A 184 -9.89 -4.96 15.51
CA ILE A 184 -8.80 -5.92 15.72
C ILE A 184 -7.84 -5.51 16.85
N GLY A 185 -8.14 -4.43 17.59
CA GLY A 185 -7.33 -3.94 18.70
C GLY A 185 -6.02 -3.28 18.28
N VAL A 186 -5.97 -2.66 17.10
CA VAL A 186 -4.89 -1.76 16.67
C VAL A 186 -5.38 -0.34 16.89
N ASP A 187 -4.71 0.40 17.77
CA ASP A 187 -5.01 1.81 18.02
C ASP A 187 -4.67 2.64 16.77
N PRO A 188 -5.64 3.33 16.13
CA PRO A 188 -5.38 4.22 15.02
C PRO A 188 -4.60 5.50 15.42
N GLU A 189 -4.28 5.69 16.71
CA GLU A 189 -3.60 6.87 17.26
C GLU A 189 -4.32 8.19 16.93
N THR A 190 -5.60 8.18 16.55
CA THR A 190 -6.34 9.37 16.10
C THR A 190 -7.07 10.03 17.27
N GLU A 191 -6.77 11.30 17.54
CA GLU A 191 -7.49 12.15 18.52
C GLU A 191 -8.96 12.46 18.11
N GLU A 192 -9.41 11.95 16.97
CA GLU A 192 -10.76 12.13 16.42
C GLU A 192 -11.72 11.04 16.92
N GLU A 193 -11.92 10.97 18.25
CA GLU A 193 -12.93 10.07 18.85
C GLU A 193 -14.38 10.50 18.51
N LYS A 194 -14.57 11.73 18.00
CA LYS A 194 -15.88 12.36 17.75
C LYS A 194 -16.68 11.75 16.59
N ASP A 195 -16.03 11.13 15.61
CA ASP A 195 -16.74 10.57 14.42
C ASP A 195 -17.13 9.10 14.59
N PHE A 196 -16.77 8.48 15.72
CA PHE A 196 -16.91 7.03 15.93
C PHE A 196 -18.07 6.66 16.85
N PHE A 197 -18.39 7.53 17.83
CA PHE A 197 -19.53 7.38 18.72
C PHE A 197 -20.60 8.41 18.36
N ASP A 198 -21.33 8.20 17.26
CA ASP A 198 -22.69 8.71 17.16
C ASP A 198 -23.64 7.62 17.67
N PRO A 199 -24.09 7.69 18.94
CA PRO A 199 -24.98 6.70 19.54
C PRO A 199 -26.44 6.86 19.08
N PHE A 200 -26.77 7.82 18.21
CA PHE A 200 -28.16 8.03 17.82
C PHE A 200 -28.65 6.93 16.86
N PRO A 201 -29.85 6.37 17.10
CA PRO A 201 -30.50 5.49 16.14
C PRO A 201 -30.65 6.21 14.80
N PRO A 202 -30.68 5.48 13.67
CA PRO A 202 -30.96 6.09 12.37
C PRO A 202 -32.23 6.93 12.48
N ASN A 203 -32.18 8.17 12.00
CA ASN A 203 -33.29 9.12 12.08
C ASN A 203 -34.61 8.42 11.71
N PRO A 204 -35.67 8.54 12.51
CA PRO A 204 -36.94 7.89 12.21
C PRO A 204 -37.39 8.32 10.82
N VAL A 205 -37.58 7.34 9.94
CA VAL A 205 -38.08 7.56 8.59
C VAL A 205 -39.49 8.11 8.73
N VAL A 206 -39.64 9.43 8.62
CA VAL A 206 -40.95 10.07 8.62
C VAL A 206 -41.65 9.63 7.33
N PRO A 207 -42.86 9.01 7.39
CA PRO A 207 -43.59 8.65 6.19
C PRO A 207 -43.89 9.91 5.38
N THR A 208 -43.36 9.96 4.16
CA THR A 208 -43.56 11.05 3.20
C THR A 208 -45.02 11.14 2.79
N HIS A 209 -45.75 12.13 3.31
CA HIS A 209 -46.83 12.77 2.57
C HIS A 209 -46.50 14.26 2.43
N ASP A 210 -46.28 14.65 1.17
CA ASP A 210 -46.20 16.01 0.62
C ASP A 210 -45.29 17.04 1.30
N GLN A 211 -44.14 17.31 0.68
CA GLN A 211 -43.95 18.55 -0.09
C GLN A 211 -42.53 18.60 -0.67
N ALA A 212 -42.45 19.09 -1.91
CA ALA A 212 -41.25 19.16 -2.71
C ALA A 212 -40.24 20.22 -2.21
N GLN A 213 -38.95 19.89 -2.39
CA GLN A 213 -37.79 20.73 -2.72
C GLN A 213 -36.56 20.53 -1.79
N SER A 214 -35.40 20.39 -2.45
CA SER A 214 -34.03 20.23 -1.96
C SER A 214 -33.61 18.81 -1.51
N GLN A 215 -33.26 17.97 -2.48
CA GLN A 215 -32.52 16.73 -2.24
C GLN A 215 -31.01 17.00 -2.13
N GLY A 216 -30.54 17.34 -0.92
CA GLY A 216 -29.14 17.20 -0.54
C GLY A 216 -28.90 15.81 0.04
N SER A 217 -28.57 14.83 -0.80
CA SER A 217 -28.41 13.44 -0.37
C SER A 217 -27.13 13.24 0.47
N LEU A 218 -27.24 12.72 1.69
CA LEU A 218 -26.12 12.29 2.53
C LEU A 218 -25.28 11.16 1.87
N THR A 219 -25.86 10.40 0.94
CA THR A 219 -25.10 9.49 0.08
C THR A 219 -24.20 10.22 -0.92
N GLY A 220 -24.50 11.48 -1.24
CA GLY A 220 -23.66 12.34 -2.07
C GLY A 220 -22.42 12.84 -1.33
N VAL A 221 -22.51 13.10 -0.03
CA VAL A 221 -21.37 13.59 0.77
C VAL A 221 -20.31 12.50 0.95
N ILE A 222 -20.71 11.27 1.32
CA ILE A 222 -19.77 10.13 1.51
C ILE A 222 -19.18 9.68 0.16
N ARG A 223 -20.00 9.67 -0.91
CA ARG A 223 -19.54 9.42 -2.28
C ARG A 223 -18.51 10.49 -2.72
N SER A 224 -18.75 11.76 -2.37
CA SER A 224 -17.84 12.86 -2.74
C SER A 224 -16.47 12.80 -2.07
N GLN A 225 -16.37 12.26 -0.85
CA GLN A 225 -15.09 12.16 -0.12
C GLN A 225 -14.20 11.02 -0.63
N PHE A 226 -14.79 9.86 -0.96
CA PHE A 226 -14.04 8.71 -1.49
C PHE A 226 -13.75 8.87 -2.99
N ASP A 227 -14.71 9.38 -3.78
CA ASP A 227 -14.48 9.74 -5.18
C ASP A 227 -13.46 10.89 -5.26
N GLY A 228 -13.45 11.81 -4.29
CA GLY A 228 -12.44 12.87 -4.16
C GLY A 228 -11.04 12.34 -3.85
N LEU A 229 -10.91 11.35 -2.97
CA LEU A 229 -9.64 10.68 -2.67
C LEU A 229 -9.13 9.92 -3.92
N MET A 230 -9.99 9.15 -4.58
CA MET A 230 -9.61 8.39 -5.77
C MET A 230 -9.33 9.28 -6.99
N ALA A 231 -10.07 10.37 -7.15
CA ALA A 231 -9.78 11.38 -8.17
C ALA A 231 -8.49 12.14 -7.86
N SER A 232 -8.20 12.44 -6.59
CA SER A 232 -6.92 13.04 -6.18
C SER A 232 -5.75 12.09 -6.41
N LEU A 233 -5.92 10.79 -6.19
CA LEU A 233 -4.93 9.76 -6.50
C LEU A 233 -4.73 9.58 -8.01
N HIS A 234 -5.81 9.58 -8.78
CA HIS A 234 -5.76 9.48 -10.24
C HIS A 234 -5.07 10.71 -10.85
N ASN A 235 -5.46 11.92 -10.42
CA ASN A 235 -4.83 13.16 -10.85
C ASN A 235 -3.35 13.24 -10.41
N ALA A 236 -2.99 12.73 -9.23
CA ALA A 236 -1.60 12.67 -8.79
C ALA A 236 -0.77 11.66 -9.60
N LEU A 237 -1.36 10.54 -10.01
CA LEU A 237 -0.71 9.54 -10.88
C LEU A 237 -0.55 10.07 -12.32
N ASP A 238 -1.56 10.74 -12.85
CA ASP A 238 -1.53 11.36 -14.18
C ASP A 238 -0.51 12.50 -14.25
N GLN A 239 -0.39 13.31 -13.19
CA GLN A 239 0.64 14.36 -13.10
C GLN A 239 2.06 13.78 -13.05
N ILE A 240 2.26 12.62 -12.43
CA ILE A 240 3.56 11.92 -12.39
C ILE A 240 3.89 11.31 -13.77
N GLN A 241 2.89 10.80 -14.49
CA GLN A 241 3.09 10.27 -15.85
C GLN A 241 3.35 11.38 -16.88
N GLN A 242 2.69 12.54 -16.75
CA GLN A 242 2.89 13.69 -17.65
C GLN A 242 4.24 14.40 -17.41
N THR A 243 4.70 14.50 -16.16
CA THR A 243 6.04 15.05 -15.86
C THR A 243 7.18 14.14 -16.34
N SER A 244 6.95 12.82 -16.37
CA SER A 244 7.87 11.84 -16.94
C SER A 244 7.89 11.84 -18.48
N ALA A 245 6.82 12.34 -19.13
CA ALA A 245 6.74 12.46 -20.60
C ALA A 245 7.28 13.79 -21.14
N ASN A 246 7.27 14.86 -20.35
CA ASN A 246 7.76 16.20 -20.75
C ASN A 246 9.25 16.46 -20.47
N THR A 247 10.01 15.49 -19.94
CA THR A 247 11.47 15.64 -19.72
C THR A 247 12.33 15.05 -20.86
N GLY A 248 11.72 14.77 -22.01
CA GLY A 248 12.39 14.18 -23.16
C GLY A 248 12.12 14.91 -24.48
N ASP A 249 12.21 16.24 -24.49
CA ASP A 249 12.47 17.04 -25.70
C ASP A 249 12.65 18.50 -25.28
N ASP A 250 13.87 18.88 -24.91
CA ASP A 250 14.28 20.29 -24.95
C ASP A 250 15.64 20.33 -25.65
N ASP A 251 15.54 20.52 -26.96
CA ASP A 251 16.61 20.85 -27.88
C ASP A 251 17.40 22.05 -27.33
N VAL A 252 18.68 21.83 -27.04
CA VAL A 252 19.61 22.90 -26.64
C VAL A 252 19.95 23.73 -27.89
N PRO A 253 19.65 25.04 -27.94
CA PRO A 253 20.15 25.86 -29.02
C PRO A 253 21.63 26.17 -28.77
N LEU A 254 22.48 25.79 -29.72
CA LEU A 254 23.88 26.21 -29.80
C LEU A 254 23.99 27.75 -29.83
N PRO A 255 24.93 28.37 -29.10
CA PRO A 255 25.14 29.81 -29.20
C PRO A 255 25.89 30.14 -30.50
N ASN A 256 25.31 31.06 -31.28
CA ASN A 256 25.88 31.64 -32.48
C ASN A 256 27.25 32.28 -32.20
N GLY A 257 28.23 31.95 -33.03
CA GLY A 257 29.46 32.72 -33.18
C GLY A 257 29.15 34.06 -33.84
N GLN A 258 29.74 35.13 -33.28
CA GLN A 258 29.91 36.41 -33.96
C GLN A 258 31.39 36.59 -34.28
N GLU A 259 31.69 36.70 -35.58
CA GLU A 259 32.88 37.36 -36.11
C GLU A 259 32.68 38.89 -36.17
N GLU A 260 33.80 39.58 -36.37
CA GLU A 260 34.01 41.03 -36.62
C GLU A 260 34.07 41.91 -35.36
N GLY A 261 35.09 42.72 -35.07
CA GLY A 261 36.28 43.14 -35.81
C GLY A 261 36.63 44.57 -35.38
N HIS A 262 37.78 44.77 -34.71
CA HIS A 262 38.68 45.95 -34.75
C HIS A 262 39.72 45.89 -33.62
#